data_AF-A0A0Q9ML86-F1
#
_entry.id   AF-A0A0Q9ML86-F1
#
_cell.length_a   1.000
_cell.length_b   1.000
_cell.length_c   1.000
_cell.angle_alpha   90.00
_cell.angle_beta   90.00
_cell.angle_gamma   90.00
#
_symmetry.space_group_name_H-M   'P 1'
#
loop_
_entity.id
_entity.type
_entity.pdbx_description
1 polymer ?
#
loop_
_entity_poly.entity_id
_entity_poly.type
_entity_poly.pdbx_seq_one_letter_code
_entity_poly.pdbx_strand_id
1 'polypeptide(L)'
;MTSGQKAGFALLGLCVIIIGVLDAGIYGGSMLSGDGQKLPANPFGTPFLLVGGKVGWSGSSTVVAAATAVLILVLALLVLLLVVRSRKGRTRVDHKATLMGRGKDIAQITEKSVAASAARFGVQGSIGAFIGITVAGAQKVYADFESVVLQIWGPRQGKSSTQVIPRILDAPGAVATTSNKPDVIDATRLARSVKGQVWAFDPQMISGDAATWWWNPLSYVRNDERAMKLAEIFMVAGRGPNVTGDAYFDNEGKDMLTSLFLAAAIGNKPISVVYDWINQGKPTEPSRLLREQENGIYAAYAASLEAQLQYEPAQRDGVVGTAKAMVQTLKFVSTLQWVNPLSASDSRPQFGPEEFVRSAKDTLYVLSKEGGGSAAALTTALTVAVADAAEEYAMTQPGRRLAVPLLMPLDEIANVCPWKDLPDKYSHYGSKGIIPEAYLQSYSQGEELWGEKGMRKIYSASSVKVIGSGIDEEGFLRQFSSLVGEYTYDTISRSSSKTGQSRSVNPDAGKESILSVADLSALPIGRAVVKRSGAPATMIKTQQWKDGRHADSVWLSLNIYDPSEKSKEMTAAILERKDADTNPVVVAYKAQAPAPTLAVQASRWITAAGNE
;
A
#
# COMPACT_ATOMS: atom_id res chain seq x y z
N MET A 1 -3.28 -42.32 3.61
CA MET A 1 -2.69 -43.37 4.46
C MET A 1 -3.52 -43.50 5.72
N THR A 2 -3.94 -44.70 6.08
CA THR A 2 -4.59 -45.00 7.36
C THR A 2 -3.57 -44.90 8.51
N SER A 3 -4.03 -44.76 9.75
CA SER A 3 -3.14 -44.72 10.93
C SER A 3 -2.27 -45.97 11.05
N GLY A 4 -2.81 -47.14 10.68
CA GLY A 4 -2.05 -48.40 10.64
C GLY A 4 -0.93 -48.41 9.61
N GLN A 5 -1.13 -47.79 8.44
CA GLN A 5 -0.08 -47.67 7.43
C GLN A 5 1.06 -46.76 7.91
N LYS A 6 0.75 -45.63 8.55
CA LYS A 6 1.77 -44.73 9.11
C LYS A 6 2.60 -45.41 10.19
N ALA A 7 1.97 -46.20 11.06
CA ALA A 7 2.66 -47.00 12.07
C ALA A 7 3.58 -48.05 11.43
N GLY A 8 3.11 -48.76 10.39
CA GLY A 8 3.90 -49.75 9.66
C GLY A 8 5.17 -49.15 9.03
N PHE A 9 5.07 -48.00 8.35
CA PHE A 9 6.25 -47.33 7.77
C PHE A 9 7.21 -46.79 8.83
N ALA A 10 6.70 -46.30 9.97
CA ALA A 10 7.55 -45.84 11.07
C ALA A 10 8.36 -47.00 11.68
N LEU A 11 7.71 -48.15 11.87
CA LEU A 11 8.35 -49.35 12.44
C LEU A 11 9.41 -49.92 11.49
N LEU A 12 9.13 -49.93 10.19
CA LEU A 12 10.07 -50.37 9.16
C LEU A 12 11.28 -49.41 9.06
N GLY A 13 11.04 -48.09 9.12
CA GLY A 13 12.11 -47.10 9.18
C GLY A 13 13.00 -47.24 10.42
N LEU A 14 12.43 -47.53 11.58
CA LEU A 14 13.17 -47.77 12.81
C LEU A 14 14.08 -49.01 12.69
N CYS A 15 13.57 -50.11 12.12
CA CYS A 15 14.38 -51.31 11.88
C CYS A 15 15.58 -51.03 10.96
N VAL A 16 15.39 -50.26 9.89
CA VAL A 16 16.47 -49.88 8.97
C VAL A 16 17.53 -49.03 9.67
N ILE A 17 17.12 -48.09 10.52
CA ILE A 17 18.05 -47.24 11.29
C ILE A 17 18.86 -48.10 12.28
N ILE A 18 18.21 -49.02 12.99
CA ILE A 18 18.88 -49.92 13.94
C ILE A 18 19.92 -50.79 13.22
N ILE A 19 19.54 -51.40 12.10
CA ILE A 19 20.45 -52.21 11.28
C ILE A 19 21.63 -51.37 10.81
N GLY A 20 21.39 -50.16 10.27
CA GLY A 20 22.47 -49.29 9.79
C GLY A 20 23.42 -48.80 10.90
N VAL A 21 22.93 -48.56 12.11
CA VAL A 21 23.78 -48.20 13.27
C VAL A 21 24.66 -49.36 13.71
N LEU A 22 24.09 -50.58 13.73
CA LEU A 22 24.83 -51.79 14.06
C LEU A 22 25.89 -52.10 13.00
N ASP A 23 25.55 -51.97 11.71
CA ASP A 23 26.48 -52.14 10.60
C ASP A 23 27.63 -51.12 10.70
N ALA A 24 27.32 -49.83 10.87
CA ALA A 24 28.34 -48.80 11.02
C ALA A 24 29.29 -49.09 12.20
N GLY A 25 28.74 -49.59 13.33
CA GLY A 25 29.53 -50.05 14.47
C GLY A 25 30.46 -51.22 14.14
N ILE A 26 29.95 -52.22 13.42
CA ILE A 26 30.73 -53.42 13.05
C ILE A 26 31.85 -53.06 12.07
N TYR A 27 31.55 -52.37 10.97
CA TYR A 27 32.53 -52.01 9.95
C TYR A 27 33.54 -50.97 10.43
N GLY A 28 33.05 -49.87 11.04
CA GLY A 28 33.94 -48.82 11.53
C GLY A 28 34.73 -49.26 12.75
N GLY A 29 34.14 -50.11 13.61
CA GLY A 29 34.84 -50.73 14.73
C GLY A 29 35.99 -51.60 14.26
N SER A 30 35.74 -52.52 13.32
CA SER A 30 36.74 -53.43 12.72
C SER A 30 37.85 -52.68 11.97
N MET A 31 37.51 -51.60 11.26
CA MET A 31 38.48 -50.73 10.59
C MET A 31 39.40 -50.01 11.57
N LEU A 32 38.87 -49.58 12.73
CA LEU A 32 39.65 -48.88 13.75
C LEU A 32 40.47 -49.83 14.64
N SER A 33 39.98 -51.04 14.92
CA SER A 33 40.70 -52.04 15.73
C SER A 33 41.66 -52.91 14.94
N GLY A 34 41.58 -52.93 13.60
CA GLY A 34 42.48 -53.71 12.74
C GLY A 34 42.37 -55.23 12.99
N ASP A 35 41.19 -55.70 13.37
CA ASP A 35 40.96 -57.05 13.90
C ASP A 35 40.87 -58.17 12.84
N GLY A 36 41.06 -57.84 11.56
CA GLY A 36 41.18 -58.81 10.46
C GLY A 36 39.90 -59.60 10.15
N GLN A 37 38.74 -59.16 10.67
CA GLN A 37 37.46 -59.85 10.44
C GLN A 37 37.05 -59.79 8.97
N LYS A 38 36.61 -60.94 8.40
CA LYS A 38 36.08 -61.00 7.04
C LYS A 38 34.62 -60.53 7.03
N LEU A 39 34.43 -59.22 6.86
CA LEU A 39 33.09 -58.63 6.74
C LEU A 39 32.50 -58.91 5.34
N PRO A 40 31.22 -59.30 5.24
CA PRO A 40 30.57 -59.53 3.95
C PRO A 40 30.46 -58.22 3.14
N ALA A 41 30.19 -58.30 1.84
CA ALA A 41 29.97 -57.11 1.01
C ALA A 41 28.59 -56.46 1.24
N ASN A 42 27.63 -57.21 1.79
CA ASN A 42 26.28 -56.73 2.07
C ASN A 42 26.17 -56.27 3.54
N PRO A 43 26.04 -54.96 3.81
CA PRO A 43 26.00 -54.43 5.18
C PRO A 43 24.78 -54.92 5.95
N PHE A 44 23.60 -55.00 5.30
CA PHE A 44 22.34 -55.35 5.96
C PHE A 44 22.27 -56.77 6.56
N GLY A 45 23.22 -57.64 6.22
CA GLY A 45 23.33 -58.99 6.76
C GLY A 45 24.24 -59.10 8.00
N THR A 46 25.05 -58.08 8.29
CA THR A 46 26.06 -58.16 9.35
C THR A 46 25.53 -58.27 10.78
N PRO A 47 24.38 -57.68 11.15
CA PRO A 47 23.84 -57.84 12.51
C PRO A 47 23.36 -59.27 12.76
N PHE A 48 22.93 -59.99 11.71
CA PHE A 48 22.56 -61.40 11.82
C PHE A 48 23.78 -62.32 11.96
N LEU A 49 24.93 -61.92 11.41
CA LEU A 49 26.21 -62.61 11.59
C LEU A 49 26.82 -62.37 12.98
N LEU A 50 26.55 -61.20 13.57
CA LEU A 50 26.86 -60.91 14.96
C LEU A 50 26.06 -61.82 15.90
N VAL A 51 24.74 -61.95 15.68
CA VAL A 51 23.87 -62.88 16.44
C VAL A 51 24.30 -64.34 16.23
N GLY A 52 24.77 -64.69 15.03
CA GLY A 52 25.31 -66.02 14.71
C GLY A 52 26.74 -66.28 15.19
N GLY A 53 27.38 -65.36 15.91
CA GLY A 53 28.71 -65.52 16.50
C GLY A 53 29.88 -65.54 15.50
N LYS A 54 29.66 -65.15 14.24
CA LYS A 54 30.67 -65.17 13.16
C LYS A 54 31.48 -63.87 13.05
N VAL A 55 31.02 -62.82 13.72
CA VAL A 55 31.61 -61.47 13.78
C VAL A 55 31.68 -61.08 15.26
N GLY A 56 32.79 -60.49 15.69
CA GLY A 56 33.01 -60.05 17.07
C GLY A 56 32.66 -58.58 17.26
N TRP A 57 31.99 -58.24 18.37
CA TRP A 57 31.74 -56.85 18.77
C TRP A 57 32.90 -56.33 19.63
N SER A 58 33.59 -55.29 19.17
CA SER A 58 34.72 -54.70 19.88
C SER A 58 34.32 -53.44 20.67
N GLY A 59 35.23 -52.98 21.55
CA GLY A 59 35.07 -51.68 22.22
C GLY A 59 34.98 -50.51 21.24
N SER A 60 35.75 -50.54 20.13
CA SER A 60 35.68 -49.55 19.05
C SER A 60 34.34 -49.60 18.30
N SER A 61 33.73 -50.78 18.13
CA SER A 61 32.38 -50.90 17.55
C SER A 61 31.31 -50.17 18.38
N THR A 62 31.42 -50.21 19.71
CA THR A 62 30.51 -49.47 20.61
C THR A 62 30.64 -47.97 20.42
N VAL A 63 31.87 -47.46 20.34
CA VAL A 63 32.14 -46.02 20.15
C VAL A 63 31.60 -45.55 18.79
N VAL A 64 31.83 -46.30 17.71
CA VAL A 64 31.35 -45.94 16.37
C VAL A 64 29.83 -46.06 16.25
N ALA A 65 29.22 -47.10 16.82
CA ALA A 65 27.76 -47.24 16.85
C ALA A 65 27.11 -46.08 17.63
N ALA A 66 27.67 -45.72 18.79
CA ALA A 66 27.19 -44.59 19.59
C ALA A 66 27.34 -43.26 18.85
N ALA A 67 28.50 -43.00 18.23
CA ALA A 67 28.73 -41.81 17.41
C ALA A 67 27.75 -41.72 16.22
N THR A 68 27.51 -42.84 15.54
CA THR A 68 26.56 -42.93 14.41
C THR A 68 25.12 -42.69 14.87
N ALA A 69 24.71 -43.29 15.99
CA ALA A 69 23.39 -43.06 16.57
C ALA A 69 23.18 -41.58 16.96
N VAL A 70 24.19 -40.96 17.58
CA VAL A 70 24.17 -39.52 17.91
C VAL A 70 24.07 -38.67 16.65
N LEU A 71 24.83 -38.98 15.60
CA LEU A 71 24.77 -38.25 14.32
C LEU A 71 23.38 -38.34 13.67
N ILE A 72 22.78 -39.53 13.64
CA ILE A 72 21.42 -39.73 13.11
C ILE A 72 20.40 -38.96 13.94
N LEU A 73 20.50 -38.97 15.27
CA LEU A 73 19.62 -38.19 16.15
C LEU A 73 19.75 -36.69 15.91
N VAL A 74 20.97 -36.17 15.76
CA VAL A 74 21.21 -34.75 15.44
C VAL A 74 20.62 -34.39 14.08
N LEU A 75 20.82 -35.22 13.05
CA LEU A 75 20.23 -35.02 11.72
C LEU A 75 18.70 -35.07 11.76
N ALA A 76 18.11 -36.05 12.46
CA ALA A 76 16.67 -36.16 12.63
C ALA A 76 16.09 -34.95 13.36
N LEU A 77 16.76 -34.47 14.41
CA LEU A 77 16.39 -33.25 15.13
C LEU A 77 16.47 -32.01 14.23
N LEU A 78 17.54 -31.87 13.43
CA LEU A 78 17.69 -30.79 12.45
C LEU A 78 16.57 -30.82 11.40
N VAL A 79 16.27 -31.99 10.83
CA VAL A 79 15.17 -32.16 9.87
C VAL A 79 13.83 -31.84 10.52
N LEU A 80 13.60 -32.32 11.75
CA LEU A 80 12.38 -32.01 12.50
C LEU A 80 12.25 -30.50 12.76
N LEU A 81 13.33 -29.85 13.19
CA LEU A 81 13.37 -28.40 13.40
C LEU A 81 13.09 -27.65 12.10
N LEU A 82 13.66 -28.07 10.97
CA LEU A 82 13.40 -27.50 9.64
C LEU A 82 11.95 -27.72 9.19
N VAL A 83 11.37 -28.89 9.45
CA VAL A 83 9.97 -29.20 9.13
C VAL A 83 9.01 -28.42 10.01
N VAL A 84 9.26 -28.35 11.31
CA VAL A 84 8.45 -27.56 12.26
C VAL A 84 8.54 -26.07 11.92
N ARG A 85 9.74 -25.56 11.63
CA ARG A 85 9.96 -24.16 11.25
C ARG A 85 9.32 -23.81 9.90
N SER A 86 9.32 -24.72 8.93
CA SER A 86 8.67 -24.52 7.63
C SER A 86 7.14 -24.69 7.66
N ARG A 87 6.60 -25.42 8.66
CA ARG A 87 5.15 -25.48 8.91
C ARG A 87 4.63 -24.29 9.71
N LYS A 88 5.47 -23.65 10.52
CA LYS A 88 5.13 -22.44 11.28
C LYS A 88 4.75 -21.31 10.30
N GLY A 89 3.47 -20.93 10.27
CA GLY A 89 2.96 -19.86 9.41
C GLY A 89 2.36 -20.31 8.07
N ARG A 90 2.21 -21.63 7.84
CA ARG A 90 1.36 -22.14 6.74
C ARG A 90 -0.11 -21.93 7.09
N THR A 91 -0.87 -21.43 6.12
CA THR A 91 -2.30 -21.19 6.27
C THR A 91 -3.13 -22.20 5.50
N ARG A 92 -4.46 -22.22 5.75
CA ARG A 92 -5.39 -23.16 5.10
C ARG A 92 -5.38 -23.07 3.57
N VAL A 93 -5.15 -21.88 3.02
CA VAL A 93 -5.19 -21.61 1.57
C VAL A 93 -3.83 -21.77 0.90
N ASP A 94 -2.73 -21.91 1.65
CA ASP A 94 -1.36 -21.90 1.09
C ASP A 94 -1.09 -23.07 0.13
N HIS A 95 -1.82 -24.19 0.28
CA HIS A 95 -1.71 -25.31 -0.64
C HIS A 95 -2.24 -24.96 -2.04
N LYS A 96 -3.26 -24.09 -2.15
CA LYS A 96 -3.83 -23.64 -3.43
C LYS A 96 -2.86 -22.77 -4.23
N ALA A 97 -1.86 -22.17 -3.57
CA ALA A 97 -0.78 -21.48 -4.26
C ALA A 97 0.02 -22.39 -5.21
N THR A 98 -0.10 -23.73 -5.12
CA THR A 98 0.48 -24.67 -6.10
C THR A 98 -0.19 -24.71 -7.45
N LEU A 99 -1.41 -24.23 -7.51
CA LEU A 99 -2.22 -24.20 -8.71
C LEU A 99 -2.19 -22.82 -9.39
N MET A 100 -1.44 -21.88 -8.82
CA MET A 100 -1.34 -20.49 -9.26
C MET A 100 -0.03 -20.24 -10.02
N GLY A 101 0.11 -19.07 -10.64
CA GLY A 101 1.30 -18.68 -11.43
C GLY A 101 2.59 -18.67 -10.61
N ARG A 102 3.65 -19.24 -11.20
CA ARG A 102 4.96 -19.47 -10.56
C ARG A 102 6.11 -19.29 -11.54
N GLY A 103 7.30 -18.96 -11.02
CA GLY A 103 8.52 -18.96 -11.81
C GLY A 103 8.42 -18.05 -13.05
N LYS A 104 8.44 -18.65 -14.24
CA LYS A 104 8.39 -17.91 -15.51
C LYS A 104 7.04 -17.21 -15.75
N ASP A 105 5.94 -17.76 -15.24
CA ASP A 105 4.58 -17.22 -15.46
C ASP A 105 4.40 -15.83 -14.85
N ILE A 106 5.16 -15.54 -13.79
CA ILE A 106 5.14 -14.26 -13.08
C ILE A 106 6.43 -13.46 -13.31
N ALA A 107 7.25 -13.84 -14.30
CA ALA A 107 8.60 -13.29 -14.49
C ALA A 107 8.62 -11.76 -14.49
N GLN A 108 7.62 -11.14 -15.13
CA GLN A 108 7.60 -9.69 -15.34
C GLN A 108 7.14 -8.87 -14.10
N ILE A 109 6.84 -9.51 -12.96
CA ILE A 109 6.76 -8.86 -11.63
C ILE A 109 7.84 -9.34 -10.66
N THR A 110 8.83 -10.11 -11.13
CA THR A 110 9.96 -10.54 -10.29
C THR A 110 11.00 -9.43 -10.14
N GLU A 111 11.78 -9.50 -9.06
CA GLU A 111 12.90 -8.60 -8.77
C GLU A 111 13.82 -8.35 -9.99
N LYS A 112 14.18 -9.42 -10.71
CA LYS A 112 15.07 -9.34 -11.88
C LYS A 112 14.48 -8.49 -13.01
N SER A 113 13.22 -8.72 -13.37
CA SER A 113 12.57 -8.00 -14.47
C SER A 113 12.27 -6.56 -14.10
N VAL A 114 11.87 -6.31 -12.85
CA VAL A 114 11.54 -4.98 -12.36
C VAL A 114 12.82 -4.14 -12.21
N ALA A 115 13.93 -4.73 -11.75
CA ALA A 115 15.25 -4.07 -11.77
C ALA A 115 15.73 -3.70 -13.18
N ALA A 116 15.51 -4.57 -14.17
CA ALA A 116 15.82 -4.25 -15.57
C ALA A 116 14.94 -3.11 -16.12
N SER A 117 13.66 -3.07 -15.73
CA SER A 117 12.74 -1.98 -16.07
C SER A 117 13.18 -0.64 -15.45
N ALA A 118 13.54 -0.63 -14.16
CA ALA A 118 14.07 0.55 -13.49
C ALA A 118 15.39 1.05 -14.13
N ALA A 119 16.32 0.15 -14.46
CA ALA A 119 17.56 0.50 -15.13
C ALA A 119 17.30 1.10 -16.53
N ARG A 120 16.34 0.56 -17.30
CA ARG A 120 15.91 1.12 -18.59
C ARG A 120 15.38 2.55 -18.45
N PHE A 121 14.70 2.86 -17.36
CA PHE A 121 14.20 4.20 -17.05
C PHE A 121 15.23 5.10 -16.34
N GLY A 122 16.45 4.61 -16.08
CA GLY A 122 17.48 5.37 -15.37
C GLY A 122 17.18 5.63 -13.89
N VAL A 123 16.25 4.88 -13.28
CA VAL A 123 15.87 5.07 -11.88
C VAL A 123 16.93 4.46 -10.96
N GLN A 124 17.45 5.27 -10.04
CA GLN A 124 18.47 4.85 -9.07
C GLN A 124 17.87 4.70 -7.66
N GLY A 125 18.52 3.90 -6.81
CA GLY A 125 18.17 3.74 -5.39
C GLY A 125 16.92 2.89 -5.11
N SER A 126 16.07 2.64 -6.11
CA SER A 126 14.91 1.75 -6.02
C SER A 126 14.68 1.04 -7.34
N ILE A 127 14.30 -0.23 -7.28
CA ILE A 127 14.02 -1.04 -8.49
C ILE A 127 12.55 -1.00 -8.87
N GLY A 128 11.69 -0.53 -7.99
CA GLY A 128 10.26 -0.65 -8.07
C GLY A 128 9.71 -0.88 -6.67
N ALA A 129 8.42 -1.10 -6.61
CA ALA A 129 7.74 -1.15 -5.35
C ALA A 129 7.39 -2.56 -4.93
N PHE A 130 7.83 -2.92 -3.73
CA PHE A 130 7.65 -4.24 -3.19
C PHE A 130 6.17 -4.51 -2.86
N ILE A 131 5.65 -5.66 -3.29
CA ILE A 131 4.27 -6.08 -3.02
C ILE A 131 4.26 -7.22 -1.99
N GLY A 132 5.17 -8.18 -2.12
CA GLY A 132 5.25 -9.33 -1.21
C GLY A 132 6.15 -10.45 -1.70
N ILE A 133 6.03 -11.62 -1.08
CA ILE A 133 6.82 -12.82 -1.38
C ILE A 133 5.87 -13.95 -1.77
N THR A 134 6.07 -14.60 -2.92
CA THR A 134 5.19 -15.69 -3.34
C THR A 134 5.20 -16.86 -2.35
N VAL A 135 4.03 -17.37 -2.00
CA VAL A 135 3.88 -18.54 -1.10
C VAL A 135 4.49 -19.78 -1.75
N ALA A 136 4.32 -19.86 -3.06
CA ALA A 136 4.67 -20.97 -3.91
C ALA A 136 6.16 -21.22 -4.17
N GLY A 137 6.98 -20.18 -4.07
CA GLY A 137 8.37 -20.21 -4.52
C GLY A 137 9.29 -19.24 -3.79
N ALA A 138 8.82 -18.57 -2.74
CA ALA A 138 9.57 -17.60 -1.95
C ALA A 138 10.23 -16.47 -2.78
N GLN A 139 9.61 -16.12 -3.92
CA GLN A 139 10.13 -15.08 -4.82
C GLN A 139 9.54 -13.73 -4.44
N LYS A 140 10.39 -12.70 -4.32
CA LYS A 140 9.92 -11.32 -4.13
C LYS A 140 9.25 -10.81 -5.41
N VAL A 141 8.10 -10.17 -5.24
CA VAL A 141 7.35 -9.56 -6.34
C VAL A 141 7.21 -8.05 -6.13
N TYR A 142 7.28 -7.33 -7.24
CA TYR A 142 7.30 -5.88 -7.29
C TYR A 142 6.37 -5.36 -8.40
N ALA A 143 5.84 -4.15 -8.22
CA ALA A 143 5.34 -3.33 -9.31
C ALA A 143 6.48 -2.44 -9.80
N ASP A 144 6.70 -2.36 -11.12
CA ASP A 144 7.68 -1.43 -11.68
C ASP A 144 7.13 0.01 -11.73
N PHE A 145 8.00 0.97 -12.06
CA PHE A 145 7.64 2.40 -12.15
C PHE A 145 6.85 2.76 -13.42
N GLU A 146 6.16 1.81 -14.03
CA GLU A 146 5.17 2.05 -15.09
C GLU A 146 3.82 1.43 -14.71
N SER A 147 3.83 0.50 -13.75
CA SER A 147 2.64 -0.19 -13.28
C SER A 147 1.80 0.68 -12.35
N VAL A 148 0.56 0.91 -12.76
CA VAL A 148 -0.49 1.43 -11.89
C VAL A 148 -1.10 0.30 -11.07
N VAL A 149 -1.26 0.52 -9.76
CA VAL A 149 -1.58 -0.52 -8.78
C VAL A 149 -2.91 -0.23 -8.10
N LEU A 150 -3.89 -1.12 -8.28
CA LEU A 150 -5.11 -1.11 -7.47
C LEU A 150 -4.99 -2.12 -6.35
N GLN A 151 -5.27 -1.67 -5.14
CA GLN A 151 -5.24 -2.48 -3.93
C GLN A 151 -6.61 -2.46 -3.25
N ILE A 152 -7.21 -3.63 -3.01
CA ILE A 152 -8.48 -3.75 -2.27
C ILE A 152 -8.22 -4.60 -1.03
N TRP A 153 -8.53 -4.07 0.15
CA TRP A 153 -8.23 -4.68 1.43
C TRP A 153 -9.34 -4.43 2.44
N GLY A 154 -9.76 -5.46 3.17
CA GLY A 154 -10.61 -5.24 4.33
C GLY A 154 -9.97 -4.33 5.38
N PRO A 155 -10.77 -3.74 6.28
CA PRO A 155 -10.26 -2.91 7.36
C PRO A 155 -9.37 -3.72 8.32
N ARG A 156 -8.30 -3.10 8.81
CA ARG A 156 -7.35 -3.66 9.79
C ARG A 156 -6.60 -4.92 9.33
N GLN A 157 -6.44 -5.12 8.02
CA GLN A 157 -5.78 -6.31 7.44
C GLN A 157 -4.27 -6.15 7.20
N GLY A 158 -3.68 -5.03 7.64
CA GLY A 158 -2.25 -4.75 7.49
C GLY A 158 -1.87 -4.05 6.18
N LYS A 159 -2.83 -3.46 5.46
CA LYS A 159 -2.61 -2.64 4.25
C LYS A 159 -1.49 -1.60 4.47
N SER A 160 -1.67 -0.69 5.41
CA SER A 160 -0.72 0.42 5.61
C SER A 160 0.66 -0.06 6.07
N SER A 161 0.71 -1.08 6.94
CA SER A 161 1.97 -1.62 7.47
C SER A 161 2.76 -2.52 6.53
N THR A 162 2.11 -3.09 5.51
CA THR A 162 2.75 -4.02 4.56
C THR A 162 2.88 -3.45 3.15
N GLN A 163 2.10 -2.42 2.80
CA GLN A 163 2.07 -1.83 1.47
C GLN A 163 2.45 -0.35 1.50
N VAL A 164 1.67 0.50 2.17
CA VAL A 164 1.81 1.97 2.11
C VAL A 164 3.13 2.46 2.70
N ILE A 165 3.46 2.06 3.94
CA ILE A 165 4.69 2.48 4.62
C ILE A 165 5.94 2.05 3.82
N PRO A 166 6.11 0.76 3.43
CA PRO A 166 7.23 0.37 2.57
C PRO A 166 7.27 1.14 1.26
N ARG A 167 6.13 1.42 0.61
CA ARG A 167 6.06 2.15 -0.66
C ARG A 167 6.63 3.56 -0.54
N ILE A 168 6.29 4.29 0.51
CA ILE A 168 6.81 5.65 0.77
C ILE A 168 8.33 5.63 1.00
N LEU A 169 8.81 4.65 1.77
CA LEU A 169 10.23 4.53 2.12
C LEU A 169 11.08 4.04 0.94
N ASP A 170 10.52 3.17 0.10
CA ASP A 170 11.13 2.67 -1.15
C ASP A 170 11.10 3.68 -2.29
N ALA A 171 10.36 4.79 -2.17
CA ALA A 171 10.23 5.76 -3.25
C ALA A 171 11.60 6.35 -3.63
N PRO A 172 11.96 6.31 -4.93
CA PRO A 172 13.23 6.85 -5.42
C PRO A 172 13.27 8.39 -5.39
N GLY A 173 12.10 9.03 -5.48
CA GLY A 173 11.99 10.49 -5.47
C GLY A 173 10.84 11.00 -4.63
N ALA A 174 10.12 11.98 -5.17
CA ALA A 174 9.03 12.66 -4.51
C ALA A 174 7.85 11.71 -4.23
N VAL A 175 7.11 12.00 -3.15
CA VAL A 175 5.95 11.21 -2.72
C VAL A 175 4.80 12.13 -2.36
N ALA A 176 3.60 11.87 -2.88
CA ALA A 176 2.37 12.51 -2.41
C ALA A 176 1.40 11.42 -1.91
N THR A 177 1.18 11.36 -0.61
CA THR A 177 0.39 10.29 0.02
C THR A 177 -0.75 10.84 0.83
N THR A 178 -1.85 10.10 0.89
CA THR A 178 -3.03 10.43 1.68
C THR A 178 -3.14 9.53 2.89
N SER A 179 -3.71 10.04 3.99
CA SER A 179 -4.06 9.22 5.15
C SER A 179 -5.18 9.87 5.96
N ASN A 180 -6.02 9.05 6.61
CA ASN A 180 -7.00 9.50 7.60
C ASN A 180 -6.57 9.25 9.05
N LYS A 181 -5.33 8.77 9.24
CA LYS A 181 -4.72 8.43 10.52
C LYS A 181 -3.25 8.87 10.53
N PRO A 182 -2.68 9.08 11.73
CA PRO A 182 -1.30 9.53 11.84
C PRO A 182 -0.26 8.40 11.62
N ASP A 183 -0.70 7.14 11.59
CA ASP A 183 0.19 5.96 11.52
C ASP A 183 1.17 5.95 10.34
N VAL A 184 0.72 6.34 9.14
CA VAL A 184 1.58 6.37 7.95
C VAL A 184 2.64 7.48 8.06
N ILE A 185 2.22 8.68 8.45
CA ILE A 185 3.11 9.84 8.53
C ILE A 185 4.11 9.67 9.68
N ASP A 186 3.66 9.23 10.85
CA ASP A 186 4.51 9.02 12.04
C ASP A 186 5.54 7.91 11.83
N ALA A 187 5.19 6.87 11.06
CA ALA A 187 6.11 5.80 10.72
C ALA A 187 7.20 6.20 9.69
N THR A 188 6.95 7.23 8.86
CA THR A 188 7.79 7.46 7.66
C THR A 188 8.47 8.83 7.62
N ARG A 189 7.97 9.83 8.34
CA ARG A 189 8.41 11.23 8.18
C ARG A 189 9.89 11.46 8.50
N LEU A 190 10.46 10.81 9.53
CA LEU A 190 11.89 10.95 9.85
C LEU A 190 12.77 10.44 8.71
N ALA A 191 12.45 9.27 8.17
CA ALA A 191 13.24 8.68 7.09
C ALA A 191 13.12 9.47 5.79
N ARG A 192 11.96 10.09 5.55
CA ARG A 192 11.74 10.98 4.42
C ARG A 192 12.42 12.34 4.59
N SER A 193 12.53 12.87 5.81
CA SER A 193 13.23 14.14 6.08
C SER A 193 14.74 14.07 5.79
N VAL A 194 15.33 12.87 5.78
CA VAL A 194 16.71 12.65 5.35
C VAL A 194 16.88 12.80 3.83
N LYS A 195 15.81 12.55 3.05
CA LYS A 195 15.85 12.64 1.58
C LYS A 195 15.51 14.04 1.06
N GLY A 196 14.53 14.71 1.66
CA GLY A 196 14.02 16.01 1.23
C GLY A 196 13.06 16.62 2.25
N GLN A 197 12.43 17.73 1.90
CA GLN A 197 11.48 18.40 2.77
C GLN A 197 10.23 17.54 2.97
N VAL A 198 9.72 17.52 4.21
CA VAL A 198 8.43 16.91 4.56
C VAL A 198 7.39 18.02 4.72
N TRP A 199 6.30 17.88 3.98
CA TRP A 199 5.14 18.78 3.98
C TRP A 199 3.95 18.00 4.54
N ALA A 200 3.56 18.27 5.79
CA ALA A 200 2.37 17.68 6.40
C ALA A 200 1.21 18.66 6.29
N PHE A 201 0.20 18.36 5.47
CA PHE A 201 -1.00 19.16 5.33
C PHE A 201 -2.08 18.58 6.26
N ASP A 202 -2.25 19.20 7.43
CA ASP A 202 -3.10 18.67 8.51
C ASP A 202 -4.16 19.69 9.01
N PRO A 203 -5.13 20.09 8.17
CA PRO A 203 -6.18 21.04 8.55
C PRO A 203 -7.11 20.55 9.67
N GLN A 204 -7.10 19.25 9.98
CA GLN A 204 -7.98 18.60 10.95
C GLN A 204 -7.24 18.06 12.19
N MET A 205 -5.94 18.37 12.35
CA MET A 205 -5.11 17.97 13.49
C MET A 205 -5.11 16.45 13.72
N ILE A 206 -5.01 15.66 12.64
CA ILE A 206 -4.97 14.19 12.65
C ILE A 206 -3.65 13.68 13.23
N SER A 207 -2.51 14.27 12.83
CA SER A 207 -1.19 14.02 13.43
C SER A 207 -0.75 15.12 14.39
N GLY A 208 -1.47 16.24 14.42
CA GLY A 208 -1.18 17.35 15.31
C GLY A 208 -0.09 18.28 14.77
N ASP A 209 0.12 18.27 13.46
CA ASP A 209 1.09 19.15 12.80
C ASP A 209 0.55 20.60 12.76
N ALA A 210 1.39 21.56 13.12
CA ALA A 210 1.06 22.97 13.00
C ALA A 210 1.20 23.44 11.55
N ALA A 211 0.42 24.45 11.16
CA ALA A 211 0.50 25.07 9.84
C ALA A 211 1.76 25.94 9.71
N THR A 212 2.95 25.34 9.63
CA THR A 212 4.25 26.02 9.45
C THR A 212 4.49 26.48 8.01
N TRP A 213 3.62 26.10 7.10
CA TRP A 213 3.57 26.45 5.68
C TRP A 213 2.10 26.56 5.25
N TRP A 214 1.86 27.07 4.05
CA TRP A 214 0.51 27.18 3.48
C TRP A 214 0.54 27.01 1.97
N TRP A 215 -0.59 26.65 1.34
CA TRP A 215 -0.71 26.54 -0.11
C TRP A 215 -1.85 27.41 -0.60
N ASN A 216 -1.62 28.29 -1.57
CA ASN A 216 -2.70 29.05 -2.20
C ASN A 216 -3.44 28.18 -3.23
N PRO A 217 -4.69 27.72 -3.01
CA PRO A 217 -5.37 26.88 -3.98
C PRO A 217 -5.71 27.61 -5.27
N LEU A 218 -5.79 28.95 -5.23
CA LEU A 218 -6.01 29.77 -6.43
C LEU A 218 -4.76 29.87 -7.30
N SER A 219 -3.57 29.49 -6.81
CA SER A 219 -2.38 29.39 -7.68
C SER A 219 -2.52 28.32 -8.76
N TYR A 220 -3.43 27.36 -8.57
CA TYR A 220 -3.81 26.36 -9.57
C TYR A 220 -4.72 26.95 -10.68
N VAL A 221 -5.45 28.03 -10.39
CA VAL A 221 -6.42 28.65 -11.30
C VAL A 221 -5.70 29.62 -12.24
N ARG A 222 -5.11 29.07 -13.30
CA ARG A 222 -4.39 29.85 -14.33
C ARG A 222 -5.27 30.24 -15.53
N ASN A 223 -6.43 29.60 -15.66
CA ASN A 223 -7.45 29.82 -16.68
C ASN A 223 -8.80 29.30 -16.18
N ASP A 224 -9.83 29.46 -17.00
CA ASP A 224 -11.20 29.04 -16.72
C ASP A 224 -11.37 27.51 -16.64
N GLU A 225 -10.67 26.74 -17.46
CA GLU A 225 -10.65 25.27 -17.34
C GLU A 225 -10.16 24.80 -15.96
N ARG A 226 -9.08 25.40 -15.44
CA ARG A 226 -8.54 25.13 -14.10
C ARG A 226 -9.50 25.60 -13.00
N ALA A 227 -10.19 26.72 -13.20
CA ALA A 227 -11.23 27.20 -12.28
C ALA A 227 -12.40 26.19 -12.19
N MET A 228 -12.87 25.70 -13.34
CA MET A 228 -13.95 24.72 -13.43
C MET A 228 -13.56 23.41 -12.78
N LYS A 229 -12.33 22.95 -13.02
CA LYS A 229 -11.80 21.73 -12.39
C LYS A 229 -11.68 21.86 -10.87
N LEU A 230 -11.28 23.04 -10.36
CA LEU A 230 -11.29 23.30 -8.91
C LEU A 230 -12.71 23.30 -8.36
N ALA A 231 -13.67 23.92 -9.05
CA ALA A 231 -15.08 23.91 -8.68
C ALA A 231 -15.66 22.49 -8.65
N GLU A 232 -15.34 21.64 -9.64
CA GLU A 232 -15.76 20.24 -9.65
C GLU A 232 -15.20 19.45 -8.45
N ILE A 233 -13.94 19.68 -8.08
CA ILE A 233 -13.36 19.06 -6.87
C ILE A 233 -14.14 19.47 -5.61
N PHE A 234 -14.46 20.75 -5.45
CA PHE A 234 -15.26 21.24 -4.33
C PHE A 234 -16.69 20.69 -4.34
N MET A 235 -17.30 20.54 -5.52
CA MET A 235 -18.61 19.91 -5.66
C MET A 235 -18.60 18.45 -5.21
N VAL A 236 -17.62 17.66 -5.66
CA VAL A 236 -17.52 16.23 -5.33
C VAL A 236 -17.23 16.02 -3.85
N ALA A 237 -16.27 16.76 -3.30
CA ALA A 237 -15.83 16.57 -1.92
C ALA A 237 -16.74 17.26 -0.88
N GLY A 238 -17.38 18.37 -1.23
CA GLY A 238 -18.15 19.21 -0.30
C GLY A 238 -19.53 18.66 0.06
N ARG A 239 -20.07 17.70 -0.70
CA ARG A 239 -21.39 17.08 -0.44
C ARG A 239 -21.45 16.22 0.82
N GLY A 240 -20.32 15.66 1.24
CA GLY A 240 -20.28 14.63 2.26
C GLY A 240 -20.96 13.31 1.82
N PRO A 241 -20.76 12.23 2.58
CA PRO A 241 -21.35 10.93 2.26
C PRO A 241 -22.89 10.97 2.40
N ASN A 242 -23.60 10.34 1.47
CA ASN A 242 -25.07 10.13 1.44
C ASN A 242 -25.98 11.30 1.03
N VAL A 243 -25.45 12.42 0.53
CA VAL A 243 -26.28 13.50 -0.04
C VAL A 243 -26.48 13.27 -1.54
N THR A 244 -27.59 12.64 -1.92
CA THR A 244 -28.07 12.64 -3.31
C THR A 244 -28.65 14.02 -3.59
N GLY A 245 -27.85 14.96 -4.06
CA GLY A 245 -28.38 16.26 -4.47
C GLY A 245 -28.90 16.22 -5.90
N ASP A 246 -29.46 17.35 -6.30
CA ASP A 246 -30.09 17.55 -7.58
C ASP A 246 -29.04 17.93 -8.64
N ALA A 247 -28.96 17.15 -9.71
CA ALA A 247 -28.00 17.35 -10.79
C ALA A 247 -28.11 18.74 -11.45
N TYR A 248 -29.29 19.36 -11.45
CA TYR A 248 -29.46 20.73 -11.92
C TYR A 248 -28.74 21.71 -10.99
N PHE A 249 -29.08 21.70 -9.70
CA PHE A 249 -28.50 22.63 -8.72
C PHE A 249 -26.99 22.41 -8.52
N ASP A 250 -26.49 21.19 -8.68
CA ASP A 250 -25.05 20.92 -8.67
C ASP A 250 -24.30 21.63 -9.78
N ASN A 251 -24.81 21.51 -11.01
CA ASN A 251 -24.17 22.10 -12.16
C ASN A 251 -24.21 23.63 -12.05
N GLU A 252 -25.35 24.20 -11.67
CA GLU A 252 -25.47 25.64 -11.40
C GLU A 252 -24.53 26.12 -10.29
N GLY A 253 -24.46 25.37 -9.18
CA GLY A 253 -23.56 25.68 -8.07
C GLY A 253 -22.08 25.59 -8.46
N LYS A 254 -21.71 24.58 -9.25
CA LYS A 254 -20.37 24.42 -9.81
C LYS A 254 -20.02 25.56 -10.77
N ASP A 255 -20.94 25.98 -11.63
CA ASP A 255 -20.73 27.08 -12.59
C ASP A 255 -20.59 28.43 -11.86
N MET A 256 -21.37 28.64 -10.79
CA MET A 256 -21.20 29.77 -9.88
C MET A 256 -19.80 29.76 -9.25
N LEU A 257 -19.38 28.63 -8.67
CA LEU A 257 -18.05 28.49 -8.06
C LEU A 257 -16.91 28.67 -9.07
N THR A 258 -17.08 28.20 -10.30
CA THR A 258 -16.12 28.40 -11.39
C THR A 258 -15.85 29.88 -11.60
N SER A 259 -16.93 30.67 -11.73
CA SER A 259 -16.86 32.12 -11.89
C SER A 259 -16.22 32.80 -10.68
N LEU A 260 -16.59 32.38 -9.46
CA LEU A 260 -16.06 32.98 -8.23
C LEU A 260 -14.58 32.65 -8.00
N PHE A 261 -14.13 31.42 -8.23
CA PHE A 261 -12.71 31.05 -8.12
C PHE A 261 -11.87 31.77 -9.18
N LEU A 262 -12.36 31.86 -10.41
CA LEU A 262 -11.69 32.62 -11.47
C LEU A 262 -11.56 34.10 -11.11
N ALA A 263 -12.65 34.72 -10.61
CA ALA A 263 -12.64 36.10 -10.16
C ALA A 263 -11.66 36.33 -8.99
N ALA A 264 -11.62 35.42 -8.01
CA ALA A 264 -10.71 35.50 -6.88
C ALA A 264 -9.24 35.38 -7.31
N ALA A 265 -8.93 34.49 -8.26
CA ALA A 265 -7.60 34.34 -8.82
C ALA A 265 -7.15 35.60 -9.57
N ILE A 266 -8.01 36.15 -10.44
CA ILE A 266 -7.76 37.41 -11.18
C ILE A 266 -7.53 38.57 -10.21
N GLY A 267 -8.37 38.70 -9.19
CA GLY A 267 -8.29 39.77 -8.20
C GLY A 267 -7.18 39.58 -7.16
N ASN A 268 -6.35 38.53 -7.27
CA ASN A 268 -5.34 38.13 -6.30
C ASN A 268 -5.87 38.12 -4.85
N LYS A 269 -7.08 37.56 -4.68
CA LYS A 269 -7.78 37.47 -3.39
C LYS A 269 -7.48 36.13 -2.71
N PRO A 270 -7.57 36.05 -1.36
CA PRO A 270 -7.55 34.77 -0.67
C PRO A 270 -8.78 33.94 -1.04
N ILE A 271 -8.65 32.61 -1.07
CA ILE A 271 -9.77 31.72 -1.45
C ILE A 271 -10.98 31.84 -0.52
N SER A 272 -10.76 32.25 0.74
CA SER A 272 -11.82 32.47 1.72
C SER A 272 -12.86 33.51 1.28
N VAL A 273 -12.48 34.48 0.43
CA VAL A 273 -13.39 35.53 -0.05
C VAL A 273 -14.60 34.94 -0.80
N VAL A 274 -14.45 33.76 -1.40
CA VAL A 274 -15.52 33.08 -2.14
C VAL A 274 -16.67 32.72 -1.20
N TYR A 275 -16.38 32.30 0.03
CA TYR A 275 -17.41 32.04 1.03
C TYR A 275 -18.17 33.32 1.40
N ASP A 276 -17.47 34.45 1.51
CA ASP A 276 -18.06 35.74 1.84
C ASP A 276 -18.94 36.28 0.70
N TRP A 277 -18.45 36.21 -0.54
CA TRP A 277 -19.20 36.60 -1.74
C TRP A 277 -20.52 35.83 -1.86
N ILE A 278 -20.53 34.52 -1.60
CA ILE A 278 -21.75 33.70 -1.61
C ILE A 278 -22.74 34.17 -0.52
N ASN A 279 -22.26 34.53 0.67
CA ASN A 279 -23.12 34.99 1.76
C ASN A 279 -23.66 36.41 1.59
N GLN A 280 -22.96 37.27 0.84
CA GLN A 280 -23.42 38.64 0.54
C GLN A 280 -24.63 38.66 -0.41
N GLY A 281 -24.91 37.55 -1.09
CA GLY A 281 -26.11 37.36 -1.92
C GLY A 281 -26.08 38.06 -3.28
N LYS A 282 -25.52 39.27 -3.40
CA LYS A 282 -25.32 39.96 -4.69
C LYS A 282 -24.00 40.75 -4.73
N PRO A 283 -22.83 40.08 -4.60
CA PRO A 283 -21.54 40.76 -4.65
C PRO A 283 -21.30 41.30 -6.07
N THR A 284 -20.99 42.60 -6.19
CA THR A 284 -20.65 43.22 -7.49
C THR A 284 -19.18 43.03 -7.87
N GLU A 285 -18.31 42.82 -6.88
CA GLU A 285 -16.86 42.70 -7.08
C GLU A 285 -16.46 41.55 -8.02
N PRO A 286 -16.97 40.31 -7.88
CA PRO A 286 -16.54 39.19 -8.73
C PRO A 286 -16.83 39.44 -10.22
N SER A 287 -18.05 39.88 -10.55
CA SER A 287 -18.43 40.18 -11.92
C SER A 287 -17.62 41.33 -12.50
N ARG A 288 -17.31 42.35 -11.69
CA ARG A 288 -16.44 43.45 -12.09
C ARG A 288 -15.03 42.96 -12.43
N LEU A 289 -14.41 42.15 -11.56
CA LEU A 289 -13.08 41.57 -11.80
C LEU A 289 -13.03 40.75 -13.08
N LEU A 290 -14.07 39.95 -13.35
CA LEU A 290 -14.18 39.15 -14.58
C LEU A 290 -14.35 39.99 -15.84
N ARG A 291 -15.10 41.10 -15.78
CA ARG A 291 -15.33 42.01 -16.92
C ARG A 291 -14.11 42.87 -17.26
N GLU A 292 -13.37 43.31 -16.25
CA GLU A 292 -12.21 44.19 -16.43
C GLU A 292 -10.95 43.44 -16.89
N GLN A 293 -10.90 42.11 -16.72
CA GLN A 293 -9.74 41.30 -17.09
C GLN A 293 -9.54 41.26 -18.61
N GLU A 294 -8.33 41.61 -19.06
CA GLU A 294 -7.83 41.47 -20.44
C GLU A 294 -8.89 41.76 -21.53
N ASN A 295 -9.45 42.97 -21.52
CA ASN A 295 -10.49 43.42 -22.46
C ASN A 295 -11.79 42.59 -22.42
N GLY A 296 -12.13 42.01 -21.27
CA GLY A 296 -13.38 41.28 -21.07
C GLY A 296 -13.36 39.85 -21.60
N ILE A 297 -12.20 39.20 -21.67
CA ILE A 297 -12.08 37.80 -22.09
C ILE A 297 -12.98 36.85 -21.26
N TYR A 298 -13.25 37.21 -19.99
CA TYR A 298 -14.14 36.46 -19.09
C TYR A 298 -15.51 37.12 -18.87
N ALA A 299 -15.94 38.04 -19.75
CA ALA A 299 -17.24 38.70 -19.63
C ALA A 299 -18.43 37.73 -19.65
N ALA A 300 -18.30 36.58 -20.32
CA ALA A 300 -19.33 35.52 -20.32
C ALA A 300 -19.55 34.91 -18.92
N TYR A 301 -18.47 34.69 -18.15
CA TYR A 301 -18.55 34.21 -16.77
C TYR A 301 -19.20 35.25 -15.85
N ALA A 302 -18.89 36.52 -16.04
CA ALA A 302 -19.55 37.61 -15.30
C ALA A 302 -21.06 37.64 -15.58
N ALA A 303 -21.45 37.54 -16.86
CA ALA A 303 -22.86 37.55 -17.27
C ALA A 303 -23.61 36.32 -16.73
N SER A 304 -22.98 35.13 -16.75
CA SER A 304 -23.56 33.90 -16.18
C SER A 304 -23.78 34.03 -14.67
N LEU A 305 -22.76 34.50 -13.92
CA LEU A 305 -22.88 34.75 -12.48
C LEU A 305 -23.99 35.76 -12.17
N GLU A 306 -24.05 36.88 -12.89
CA GLU A 306 -25.11 37.89 -12.72
C GLU A 306 -26.50 37.32 -13.02
N ALA A 307 -26.63 36.47 -14.05
CA ALA A 307 -27.90 35.83 -14.40
C ALA A 307 -28.38 34.89 -13.30
N GLN A 308 -27.50 34.07 -12.72
CA GLN A 308 -27.83 33.18 -11.60
C GLN A 308 -28.32 33.96 -10.37
N LEU A 309 -27.73 35.12 -10.10
CA LEU A 309 -28.13 36.01 -8.99
C LEU A 309 -29.47 36.73 -9.22
N GLN A 310 -29.98 36.69 -10.46
CA GLN A 310 -31.26 37.27 -10.88
C GLN A 310 -32.38 36.22 -11.03
N TYR A 311 -32.11 34.94 -10.78
CA TYR A 311 -33.15 33.92 -10.76
C TYR A 311 -34.29 34.24 -9.77
N GLU A 312 -35.43 33.60 -10.01
CA GLU A 312 -36.57 33.62 -9.10
C GLU A 312 -36.12 33.20 -7.69
N PRO A 313 -36.61 33.83 -6.60
CA PRO A 313 -36.00 33.70 -5.28
C PRO A 313 -35.75 32.26 -4.82
N ALA A 314 -36.71 31.36 -5.03
CA ALA A 314 -36.57 29.96 -4.62
C ALA A 314 -35.45 29.24 -5.40
N GLN A 315 -35.38 29.46 -6.72
CA GLN A 315 -34.33 28.89 -7.56
C GLN A 315 -32.95 29.45 -7.21
N ARG A 316 -32.83 30.78 -7.05
CA ARG A 316 -31.58 31.44 -6.65
C ARG A 316 -31.08 30.90 -5.31
N ASP A 317 -31.96 30.82 -4.32
CA ASP A 317 -31.60 30.38 -2.98
C ASP A 317 -31.18 28.90 -2.98
N GLY A 318 -31.75 28.08 -3.87
CA GLY A 318 -31.30 26.71 -4.14
C GLY A 318 -29.88 26.63 -4.70
N VAL A 319 -29.55 27.46 -5.71
CA VAL A 319 -28.19 27.52 -6.30
C VAL A 319 -27.17 28.02 -5.27
N VAL A 320 -27.46 29.14 -4.60
CA VAL A 320 -26.60 29.74 -3.57
C VAL A 320 -26.40 28.78 -2.39
N GLY A 321 -27.47 28.12 -1.94
CA GLY A 321 -27.41 27.11 -0.88
C GLY A 321 -26.50 25.94 -1.26
N THR A 322 -26.58 25.48 -2.51
CA THR A 322 -25.74 24.40 -3.04
C THR A 322 -24.28 24.83 -3.13
N ALA A 323 -23.98 25.98 -3.74
CA ALA A 323 -22.62 26.51 -3.82
C ALA A 323 -22.01 26.73 -2.42
N LYS A 324 -22.79 27.26 -1.47
CA LYS A 324 -22.38 27.44 -0.08
C LYS A 324 -22.05 26.11 0.62
N ALA A 325 -22.82 25.06 0.35
CA ALA A 325 -22.55 23.73 0.89
C ALA A 325 -21.21 23.17 0.39
N MET A 326 -20.90 23.36 -0.89
CA MET A 326 -19.64 22.89 -1.49
C MET A 326 -18.39 23.54 -0.87
N VAL A 327 -18.46 24.82 -0.48
CA VAL A 327 -17.31 25.57 0.08
C VAL A 327 -17.30 25.66 1.62
N GLN A 328 -18.08 24.87 2.34
CA GLN A 328 -18.15 24.94 3.81
C GLN A 328 -16.78 24.82 4.50
N THR A 329 -15.84 24.07 3.91
CA THR A 329 -14.49 23.93 4.46
C THR A 329 -13.73 25.26 4.58
N LEU A 330 -14.08 26.26 3.78
CA LEU A 330 -13.46 27.59 3.77
C LEU A 330 -13.93 28.49 4.92
N LYS A 331 -14.89 28.04 5.74
CA LYS A 331 -15.29 28.76 6.95
C LYS A 331 -14.41 28.42 8.16
N PHE A 332 -13.77 27.26 8.18
CA PHE A 332 -13.04 26.79 9.36
C PHE A 332 -11.68 27.47 9.48
N VAL A 333 -11.45 28.19 10.58
CA VAL A 333 -10.18 28.88 10.86
C VAL A 333 -9.00 27.92 10.83
N SER A 334 -9.16 26.72 11.39
CA SER A 334 -8.14 25.66 11.38
C SER A 334 -7.72 25.23 9.98
N THR A 335 -8.62 25.36 9.00
CA THR A 335 -8.37 25.09 7.59
C THR A 335 -7.76 26.31 6.90
N LEU A 336 -8.28 27.50 7.16
CA LEU A 336 -7.86 28.73 6.48
C LEU A 336 -6.38 29.05 6.67
N GLN A 337 -5.80 28.77 7.83
CA GLN A 337 -4.36 28.94 8.07
C GLN A 337 -3.47 28.14 7.10
N TRP A 338 -3.97 27.04 6.54
CA TRP A 338 -3.23 26.21 5.59
C TRP A 338 -3.37 26.67 4.15
N VAL A 339 -4.34 27.54 3.85
CA VAL A 339 -4.68 27.93 2.47
C VAL A 339 -4.64 29.43 2.21
N ASN A 340 -4.39 30.22 3.25
CA ASN A 340 -4.23 31.66 3.19
C ASN A 340 -3.00 32.08 4.01
N PRO A 341 -2.39 33.25 3.68
CA PRO A 341 -1.48 33.90 4.61
C PRO A 341 -2.25 34.34 5.86
N LEU A 342 -1.65 34.22 7.04
CA LEU A 342 -2.25 34.65 8.31
C LEU A 342 -2.26 36.18 8.46
N SER A 343 -1.32 36.86 7.79
CA SER A 343 -1.20 38.31 7.77
C SER A 343 -0.38 38.74 6.55
N ALA A 344 -0.34 40.05 6.26
CA ALA A 344 0.52 40.58 5.20
C ALA A 344 2.02 40.34 5.45
N SER A 345 2.42 40.09 6.71
CA SER A 345 3.79 39.79 7.13
C SER A 345 4.03 38.30 7.39
N ASP A 346 3.17 37.41 6.90
CA ASP A 346 3.34 35.97 7.06
C ASP A 346 4.64 35.49 6.41
N SER A 347 5.53 34.89 7.21
CA SER A 347 6.84 34.39 6.77
C SER A 347 6.85 32.89 6.47
N ARG A 348 5.71 32.21 6.69
CA ARG A 348 5.59 30.78 6.41
C ARG A 348 5.77 30.54 4.90
N PRO A 349 6.53 29.50 4.50
CA PRO A 349 6.70 29.18 3.10
C PRO A 349 5.34 28.90 2.43
N GLN A 350 5.12 29.50 1.26
CA GLN A 350 4.05 29.09 0.37
C GLN A 350 4.50 27.85 -0.40
N PHE A 351 3.78 26.74 -0.25
CA PHE A 351 4.00 25.52 -1.01
C PHE A 351 3.60 25.72 -2.47
N GLY A 352 4.49 25.32 -3.38
CA GLY A 352 4.25 25.32 -4.81
C GLY A 352 4.35 23.91 -5.40
N PRO A 353 3.27 23.39 -6.02
CA PRO A 353 3.27 22.07 -6.65
C PRO A 353 4.39 21.87 -7.69
N GLU A 354 4.73 22.93 -8.44
CA GLU A 354 5.75 22.92 -9.48
C GLU A 354 7.16 22.78 -8.90
N GLU A 355 7.50 23.53 -7.84
CA GLU A 355 8.77 23.37 -7.13
C GLU A 355 8.87 21.99 -6.47
N PHE A 356 7.78 21.52 -5.85
CA PHE A 356 7.71 20.21 -5.19
C PHE A 356 8.08 19.08 -6.15
N VAL A 357 7.47 19.03 -7.34
CA VAL A 357 7.76 18.00 -8.34
C VAL A 357 9.20 18.10 -8.85
N ARG A 358 9.71 19.33 -9.07
CA ARG A 358 11.07 19.56 -9.57
C ARG A 358 12.15 19.20 -8.55
N SER A 359 11.87 19.33 -7.25
CA SER A 359 12.79 18.89 -6.18
C SER A 359 13.12 17.39 -6.29
N ALA A 360 12.14 16.61 -6.78
CA ALA A 360 12.17 15.16 -6.93
C ALA A 360 12.54 14.38 -5.65
N LYS A 361 12.46 14.97 -4.46
CA LYS A 361 12.88 14.35 -3.19
C LYS A 361 11.87 14.53 -2.06
N ASP A 362 11.09 15.60 -2.13
CA ASP A 362 10.17 16.00 -1.07
C ASP A 362 9.01 15.02 -0.89
N THR A 363 8.37 15.11 0.27
CA THR A 363 7.25 14.24 0.64
C THR A 363 6.09 15.09 1.12
N LEU A 364 4.94 14.96 0.45
CA LEU A 364 3.69 15.58 0.82
C LEU A 364 2.76 14.54 1.46
N TYR A 365 2.41 14.74 2.72
CA TYR A 365 1.36 14.00 3.40
C TYR A 365 0.10 14.86 3.43
N VAL A 366 -0.98 14.33 2.90
CA VAL A 366 -2.27 15.00 2.82
C VAL A 366 -3.25 14.29 3.75
N LEU A 367 -3.64 14.96 4.84
CA LEU A 367 -4.43 14.34 5.91
C LEU A 367 -5.84 14.90 5.92
N SER A 368 -6.84 14.01 5.89
CA SER A 368 -8.24 14.36 6.07
C SER A 368 -9.02 13.18 6.64
N LYS A 369 -10.12 13.43 7.34
CA LYS A 369 -11.05 12.44 7.85
C LYS A 369 -12.48 12.84 7.52
N GLU A 370 -13.33 11.85 7.30
CA GLU A 370 -14.75 12.06 7.07
C GLU A 370 -15.45 12.66 8.29
N GLY A 371 -16.56 13.37 8.04
CA GLY A 371 -17.40 13.98 9.05
C GLY A 371 -17.43 15.50 8.99
N GLY A 372 -18.03 16.12 10.01
CA GLY A 372 -18.14 17.57 10.12
C GLY A 372 -16.75 18.23 10.12
N GLY A 373 -16.51 19.15 9.19
CA GLY A 373 -15.21 19.80 9.02
C GLY A 373 -14.21 19.03 8.15
N SER A 374 -14.67 18.10 7.30
CA SER A 374 -13.84 17.44 6.28
C SER A 374 -13.09 18.45 5.41
N ALA A 375 -11.80 18.24 5.24
CA ALA A 375 -10.95 19.03 4.34
C ALA A 375 -10.79 18.38 2.95
N ALA A 376 -11.63 17.37 2.63
CA ALA A 376 -11.54 16.56 1.41
C ALA A 376 -11.41 17.37 0.11
N ALA A 377 -12.06 18.54 0.02
CA ALA A 377 -11.97 19.41 -1.16
C ALA A 377 -10.56 19.97 -1.35
N LEU A 378 -9.93 20.44 -0.27
CA LEU A 378 -8.59 21.02 -0.32
C LEU A 378 -7.51 19.96 -0.45
N THR A 379 -7.67 18.82 0.23
CA THR A 379 -6.75 17.68 0.09
C THR A 379 -6.77 17.12 -1.33
N THR A 380 -7.96 17.01 -1.93
CA THR A 380 -8.10 16.61 -3.34
C THR A 380 -7.50 17.64 -4.27
N ALA A 381 -7.81 18.92 -4.07
CA ALA A 381 -7.29 20.01 -4.90
C ALA A 381 -5.76 20.04 -4.87
N LEU A 382 -5.14 19.92 -3.70
CA LEU A 382 -3.68 19.89 -3.55
C LEU A 382 -3.07 18.66 -4.24
N THR A 383 -3.66 17.48 -4.06
CA THR A 383 -3.19 16.23 -4.68
C THR A 383 -3.28 16.30 -6.21
N VAL A 384 -4.38 16.82 -6.74
CA VAL A 384 -4.59 17.03 -8.19
C VAL A 384 -3.62 18.08 -8.73
N ALA A 385 -3.39 19.18 -8.00
CA ALA A 385 -2.45 20.22 -8.41
C ALA A 385 -1.02 19.66 -8.52
N VAL A 386 -0.59 18.83 -7.56
CA VAL A 386 0.71 18.13 -7.61
C VAL A 386 0.79 17.17 -8.80
N ALA A 387 -0.25 16.37 -9.04
CA ALA A 387 -0.23 15.44 -10.17
C ALA A 387 -0.22 16.14 -11.54
N ASP A 388 -0.96 17.24 -11.66
CA ASP A 388 -1.01 18.01 -12.90
C ASP A 388 0.28 18.80 -13.12
N ALA A 389 0.90 19.36 -12.07
CA ALA A 389 2.24 19.94 -12.14
C ALA A 389 3.29 18.89 -12.54
N ALA A 390 3.13 17.64 -12.05
CA ALA A 390 3.97 16.52 -12.44
C ALA A 390 3.79 16.14 -13.91
N GLU A 391 2.56 16.14 -14.41
CA GLU A 391 2.23 15.86 -15.81
C GLU A 391 2.81 16.93 -16.73
N GLU A 392 2.60 18.21 -16.41
CA GLU A 392 3.16 19.34 -17.13
C GLU A 392 4.70 19.29 -17.16
N TYR A 393 5.34 19.04 -16.01
CA TYR A 393 6.79 18.92 -15.94
C TYR A 393 7.29 17.71 -16.73
N ALA A 394 6.65 16.54 -16.61
CA ALA A 394 7.01 15.34 -17.37
C ALA A 394 7.00 15.60 -18.88
N MET A 395 6.03 16.38 -19.39
CA MET A 395 6.01 16.75 -20.81
C MET A 395 7.23 17.56 -21.22
N THR A 396 7.89 18.31 -20.33
CA THR A 396 9.12 19.05 -20.67
C THR A 396 10.39 18.17 -20.64
N GLN A 397 10.30 16.95 -20.12
CA GLN A 397 11.43 16.05 -19.92
C GLN A 397 11.66 15.12 -21.12
N PRO A 398 12.89 14.57 -21.28
CA PRO A 398 13.18 13.53 -22.26
C PRO A 398 12.21 12.35 -22.14
N GLY A 399 11.70 11.86 -23.28
CA GLY A 399 10.71 10.78 -23.30
C GLY A 399 9.33 11.16 -22.77
N ARG A 400 9.06 12.45 -22.50
CA ARG A 400 7.80 12.96 -21.94
C ARG A 400 7.43 12.29 -20.61
N ARG A 401 8.46 12.02 -19.80
CA ARG A 401 8.41 11.23 -18.57
C ARG A 401 9.32 11.82 -17.51
N LEU A 402 8.89 11.82 -16.24
CA LEU A 402 9.75 12.20 -15.12
C LEU A 402 10.99 11.29 -15.04
N ALA A 403 12.17 11.88 -14.92
CA ALA A 403 13.42 11.11 -14.76
C ALA A 403 13.41 10.31 -13.43
N VAL A 404 12.94 10.95 -12.36
CA VAL A 404 12.71 10.29 -11.06
C VAL A 404 11.20 10.19 -10.84
N PRO A 405 10.63 8.97 -10.72
CA PRO A 405 9.18 8.80 -10.56
C PRO A 405 8.61 9.48 -9.32
N LEU A 406 7.43 10.12 -9.47
CA LEU A 406 6.58 10.56 -8.37
C LEU A 406 5.69 9.38 -7.96
N LEU A 407 5.83 8.91 -6.71
CA LEU A 407 4.92 7.90 -6.18
C LEU A 407 3.74 8.57 -5.47
N MET A 408 2.53 8.12 -5.76
CA MET A 408 1.33 8.61 -5.13
C MET A 408 0.55 7.45 -4.49
N PRO A 409 1.00 6.91 -3.35
CA PRO A 409 0.22 5.95 -2.59
C PRO A 409 -0.96 6.66 -1.92
N LEU A 410 -2.13 6.60 -2.57
CA LEU A 410 -3.34 7.29 -2.15
C LEU A 410 -4.15 6.39 -1.22
N ASP A 411 -3.70 6.28 0.04
CA ASP A 411 -4.43 5.53 1.07
C ASP A 411 -5.77 6.20 1.39
N GLU A 412 -6.84 5.40 1.48
CA GLU A 412 -8.20 5.87 1.74
C GLU A 412 -8.67 6.95 0.73
N ILE A 413 -8.34 6.75 -0.56
CA ILE A 413 -8.60 7.74 -1.63
C ILE A 413 -10.04 8.23 -1.65
N ALA A 414 -11.03 7.35 -1.48
CA ALA A 414 -12.45 7.75 -1.50
C ALA A 414 -12.84 8.72 -0.39
N ASN A 415 -12.13 8.70 0.73
CA ASN A 415 -12.51 9.43 1.93
C ASN A 415 -11.61 10.66 2.15
N VAL A 416 -10.32 10.55 1.79
CA VAL A 416 -9.31 11.60 2.01
C VAL A 416 -9.16 12.51 0.80
N CYS A 417 -9.19 11.94 -0.40
CA CYS A 417 -8.91 12.63 -1.66
C CYS A 417 -9.81 12.09 -2.77
N PRO A 418 -11.15 12.33 -2.71
CA PRO A 418 -12.10 11.85 -3.70
C PRO A 418 -11.84 12.43 -5.10
N TRP A 419 -10.90 11.82 -5.81
CA TRP A 419 -10.44 12.25 -7.12
C TRP A 419 -11.27 11.59 -8.22
N LYS A 420 -12.37 12.25 -8.59
CA LYS A 420 -13.34 11.78 -9.58
C LYS A 420 -12.73 11.48 -10.96
N ASP A 421 -11.79 12.30 -11.43
CA ASP A 421 -11.17 12.16 -12.76
C ASP A 421 -10.03 11.13 -12.83
N LEU A 422 -9.64 10.53 -11.70
CA LEU A 422 -8.55 9.57 -11.68
C LEU A 422 -8.69 8.44 -12.71
N PRO A 423 -9.89 7.84 -12.96
CA PRO A 423 -10.07 6.77 -13.94
C PRO A 423 -9.62 7.17 -15.35
N ASP A 424 -9.76 8.44 -15.73
CA ASP A 424 -9.39 8.93 -17.06
C ASP A 424 -7.89 9.14 -17.20
N LYS A 425 -7.19 9.38 -16.08
CA LYS A 425 -5.76 9.62 -16.06
C LYS A 425 -4.93 8.39 -15.72
N TYR A 426 -5.54 7.39 -15.09
CA TYR A 426 -4.86 6.27 -14.44
C TYR A 426 -3.87 5.54 -15.36
N SER A 427 -4.28 5.17 -16.57
CA SER A 427 -3.40 4.47 -17.54
C SER A 427 -2.29 5.37 -18.09
N HIS A 428 -2.57 6.67 -18.26
CA HIS A 428 -1.64 7.62 -18.89
C HIS A 428 -0.58 8.15 -17.94
N TYR A 429 -0.78 8.04 -16.63
CA TYR A 429 0.19 8.49 -15.63
C TYR A 429 1.41 7.57 -15.53
N GLY A 430 1.22 6.25 -15.67
CA GLY A 430 2.32 5.28 -15.61
C GLY A 430 3.44 5.55 -16.62
N SER A 431 3.09 5.88 -17.87
CA SER A 431 4.07 6.21 -18.92
C SER A 431 4.79 7.54 -18.68
N LYS A 432 4.22 8.45 -17.89
CA LYS A 432 4.79 9.75 -17.52
C LYS A 432 5.63 9.71 -16.24
N GLY A 433 5.67 8.57 -15.56
CA GLY A 433 6.41 8.44 -14.30
C GLY A 433 5.68 8.99 -13.09
N ILE A 434 4.37 9.15 -13.19
CA ILE A 434 3.47 9.51 -12.11
C ILE A 434 2.76 8.21 -11.74
N ILE A 435 2.96 7.71 -10.53
CA ILE A 435 2.54 6.36 -10.14
C ILE A 435 1.46 6.46 -9.07
N PRO A 436 0.19 6.69 -9.46
CA PRO A 436 -0.92 6.61 -8.54
C PRO A 436 -1.17 5.15 -8.15
N GLU A 437 -1.42 4.95 -6.87
CA GLU A 437 -1.85 3.68 -6.32
C GLU A 437 -3.12 3.92 -5.53
N ALA A 438 -4.22 3.35 -6.04
CA ALA A 438 -5.51 3.45 -5.38
C ALA A 438 -5.65 2.34 -4.34
N TYR A 439 -5.95 2.72 -3.11
CA TYR A 439 -6.24 1.81 -2.01
C TYR A 439 -7.71 1.93 -1.61
N LEU A 440 -8.46 0.86 -1.79
CA LEU A 440 -9.89 0.78 -1.47
C LEU A 440 -10.13 -0.26 -0.37
N GLN A 441 -11.19 -0.05 0.41
CA GLN A 441 -11.66 -1.01 1.41
C GLN A 441 -12.55 -2.10 0.80
N SER A 442 -13.31 -1.75 -0.23
CA SER A 442 -14.17 -2.65 -1.00
C SER A 442 -14.20 -2.24 -2.47
N TYR A 443 -14.75 -3.09 -3.34
CA TYR A 443 -14.97 -2.71 -4.74
C TYR A 443 -16.09 -1.68 -4.84
N SER A 444 -17.15 -1.86 -4.04
CA SER A 444 -18.28 -0.93 -3.94
C SER A 444 -17.88 0.50 -3.57
N GLN A 445 -16.87 0.69 -2.70
CA GLN A 445 -16.37 2.03 -2.35
C GLN A 445 -15.81 2.78 -3.59
N GLY A 446 -15.20 2.04 -4.52
CA GLY A 446 -14.76 2.61 -5.79
C GLY A 446 -15.94 2.94 -6.72
N GLU A 447 -17.01 2.15 -6.70
CA GLU A 447 -18.24 2.44 -7.44
C GLU A 447 -18.98 3.66 -6.89
N GLU A 448 -18.98 3.88 -5.58
CA GLU A 448 -19.53 5.08 -4.96
C GLU A 448 -18.78 6.34 -5.41
N LEU A 449 -17.44 6.27 -5.51
CA LEU A 449 -16.61 7.40 -5.92
C LEU A 449 -16.68 7.69 -7.43
N TRP A 450 -16.59 6.66 -8.28
CA TRP A 450 -16.40 6.82 -9.73
C TRP A 450 -17.58 6.34 -10.58
N GLY A 451 -18.63 5.81 -9.94
CA GLY A 451 -19.66 5.04 -10.61
C GLY A 451 -19.14 3.69 -11.11
N GLU A 452 -20.07 2.80 -11.46
CA GLU A 452 -19.78 1.45 -11.98
C GLU A 452 -18.85 1.48 -13.21
N LYS A 453 -19.05 2.45 -14.13
CA LYS A 453 -18.20 2.63 -15.31
C LYS A 453 -16.78 3.07 -14.96
N GLY A 454 -16.63 4.06 -14.06
CA GLY A 454 -15.32 4.57 -13.66
C GLY A 454 -14.53 3.53 -12.85
N MET A 455 -15.20 2.80 -11.95
CA MET A 455 -14.56 1.71 -11.21
C MET A 455 -14.08 0.58 -12.12
N ARG A 456 -14.90 0.16 -13.11
CA ARG A 456 -14.45 -0.78 -14.16
C ARG A 456 -13.26 -0.25 -14.95
N LYS A 457 -13.18 1.05 -15.21
CA LYS A 457 -12.06 1.68 -15.91
C LYS A 457 -10.79 1.60 -15.06
N ILE A 458 -10.84 1.95 -13.78
CA ILE A 458 -9.70 1.78 -12.84
C ILE A 458 -9.29 0.31 -12.77
N TYR A 459 -10.24 -0.59 -12.55
CA TYR A 459 -9.97 -2.02 -12.43
C TYR A 459 -9.32 -2.59 -13.70
N SER A 460 -9.85 -2.28 -14.89
CA SER A 460 -9.28 -2.78 -16.16
C SER A 460 -7.92 -2.15 -16.48
N ALA A 461 -7.73 -0.85 -16.23
CA ALA A 461 -6.48 -0.14 -16.47
C ALA A 461 -5.35 -0.53 -15.49
N SER A 462 -5.70 -1.00 -14.28
CA SER A 462 -4.72 -1.44 -13.28
C SER A 462 -3.89 -2.60 -13.79
N SER A 463 -2.62 -2.36 -14.12
CA SER A 463 -1.70 -3.40 -14.60
C SER A 463 -1.42 -4.42 -13.50
N VAL A 464 -1.40 -3.98 -12.24
CA VAL A 464 -1.26 -4.83 -11.06
C VAL A 464 -2.47 -4.64 -10.15
N LYS A 465 -3.10 -5.76 -9.78
CA LYS A 465 -4.19 -5.82 -8.80
C LYS A 465 -3.72 -6.62 -7.59
N VAL A 466 -3.88 -6.07 -6.40
CA VAL A 466 -3.55 -6.74 -5.14
C VAL A 466 -4.82 -6.84 -4.32
N ILE A 467 -5.30 -8.07 -4.14
CA ILE A 467 -6.52 -8.35 -3.37
C ILE A 467 -6.09 -8.95 -2.03
N GLY A 468 -6.26 -8.18 -0.97
CA GLY A 468 -5.93 -8.54 0.39
C GLY A 468 -7.01 -9.37 1.08
N SER A 469 -6.79 -9.66 2.36
CA SER A 469 -7.75 -10.35 3.22
C SER A 469 -8.90 -9.42 3.65
N GLY A 470 -9.94 -10.01 4.26
CA GLY A 470 -11.03 -9.29 4.91
C GLY A 470 -12.05 -8.63 3.97
N ILE A 471 -12.19 -9.12 2.75
CA ILE A 471 -13.19 -8.66 1.79
C ILE A 471 -14.37 -9.63 1.84
N ASP A 472 -15.56 -9.11 2.16
CA ASP A 472 -16.80 -9.87 2.25
C ASP A 472 -17.84 -9.33 1.26
N GLU A 473 -17.45 -9.25 -0.03
CA GLU A 473 -18.30 -8.76 -1.12
C GLU A 473 -18.48 -9.84 -2.18
N GLU A 474 -19.57 -10.61 -2.10
CA GLU A 474 -19.76 -11.83 -2.89
C GLU A 474 -19.67 -11.58 -4.41
N GLY A 475 -20.27 -10.49 -4.92
CA GLY A 475 -20.25 -10.15 -6.34
C GLY A 475 -18.83 -9.93 -6.86
N PHE A 476 -18.05 -9.09 -6.17
CA PHE A 476 -16.65 -8.86 -6.48
C PHE A 476 -15.80 -10.14 -6.34
N LEU A 477 -16.00 -10.91 -5.27
CA LEU A 477 -15.24 -12.14 -5.05
C LEU A 477 -15.52 -13.21 -6.12
N ARG A 478 -16.75 -13.31 -6.63
CA ARG A 478 -17.07 -14.18 -7.79
C ARG A 478 -16.33 -13.73 -9.04
N GLN A 479 -16.36 -12.42 -9.34
CA GLN A 479 -15.64 -11.85 -10.47
C GLN A 479 -14.13 -12.13 -10.35
N PHE A 480 -13.56 -11.92 -9.17
CA PHE A 480 -12.14 -12.14 -8.93
C PHE A 480 -11.75 -13.62 -8.96
N SER A 481 -12.56 -14.51 -8.40
CA SER A 481 -12.38 -15.97 -8.48
C SER A 481 -12.29 -16.44 -9.94
N SER A 482 -13.17 -15.93 -10.80
CA SER A 482 -13.13 -16.22 -12.24
C SER A 482 -11.83 -15.75 -12.90
N LEU A 483 -11.32 -14.57 -12.51
CA LEU A 483 -10.04 -14.04 -13.02
C LEU A 483 -8.80 -14.79 -12.52
N VAL A 484 -8.88 -15.44 -11.35
CA VAL A 484 -7.83 -16.35 -10.86
C VAL A 484 -7.81 -17.63 -11.70
N GLY A 485 -8.99 -18.14 -12.07
CA GLY A 485 -9.16 -19.29 -12.95
C GLY A 485 -9.47 -20.61 -12.22
N GLU A 486 -9.52 -21.67 -13.00
CA GLU A 486 -9.86 -23.03 -12.58
C GLU A 486 -8.70 -23.99 -12.82
N TYR A 487 -8.70 -25.12 -12.11
CA TYR A 487 -7.80 -26.24 -12.35
C TYR A 487 -8.61 -27.52 -12.61
N THR A 488 -8.09 -28.42 -13.43
CA THR A 488 -8.65 -29.75 -13.64
C THR A 488 -8.02 -30.75 -12.67
N TYR A 489 -8.79 -31.74 -12.25
CA TYR A 489 -8.29 -32.85 -11.44
C TYR A 489 -8.84 -34.19 -11.92
N ASP A 490 -8.05 -35.23 -11.71
CA ASP A 490 -8.42 -36.60 -12.01
C ASP A 490 -9.21 -37.20 -10.85
N THR A 491 -10.34 -37.85 -11.14
CA THR A 491 -11.08 -38.58 -10.11
C THR A 491 -10.58 -40.01 -10.04
N ILE A 492 -10.06 -40.40 -8.87
CA ILE A 492 -9.60 -41.77 -8.61
C ILE A 492 -10.66 -42.49 -7.77
N SER A 493 -11.47 -43.32 -8.40
CA SER A 493 -12.44 -44.17 -7.72
C SER A 493 -11.78 -45.47 -7.28
N ARG A 494 -11.83 -45.75 -5.97
CA ARG A 494 -11.34 -47.00 -5.39
C ARG A 494 -12.50 -47.74 -4.74
N SER A 495 -12.78 -48.95 -5.21
CA SER A 495 -13.75 -49.85 -4.59
C SER A 495 -13.03 -51.06 -4.01
N SER A 496 -13.47 -51.49 -2.82
CA SER A 496 -12.92 -52.65 -2.11
C SER A 496 -14.06 -53.60 -1.79
N SER A 497 -13.98 -54.82 -2.29
CA SER A 497 -14.91 -55.91 -1.96
C SER A 497 -14.15 -57.05 -1.27
N LYS A 498 -14.89 -58.01 -0.69
CA LYS A 498 -14.30 -59.22 -0.07
C LYS A 498 -13.48 -60.07 -1.05
N THR A 499 -13.67 -59.89 -2.35
CA THR A 499 -13.06 -60.67 -3.44
C THR A 499 -12.00 -59.91 -4.25
N GLY A 500 -11.76 -58.62 -3.97
CA GLY A 500 -10.70 -57.87 -4.65
C GLY A 500 -10.80 -56.34 -4.48
N GLN A 501 -9.74 -55.65 -4.89
CA GLN A 501 -9.69 -54.20 -4.97
C GLN A 501 -9.68 -53.76 -6.43
N SER A 502 -10.52 -52.79 -6.78
CA SER A 502 -10.54 -52.16 -8.10
C SER A 502 -10.20 -50.67 -7.98
N ARG A 503 -9.37 -50.18 -8.90
CA ARG A 503 -8.98 -48.78 -9.01
C ARG A 503 -9.28 -48.32 -10.43
N SER A 504 -10.17 -47.35 -10.56
CA SER A 504 -10.40 -46.64 -11.82
C SER A 504 -9.89 -45.20 -11.68
N VAL A 505 -9.25 -44.69 -12.72
CA VAL A 505 -8.81 -43.30 -12.83
C VAL A 505 -9.56 -42.71 -14.01
N ASN A 506 -10.30 -41.63 -13.79
CA ASN A 506 -10.92 -40.85 -14.86
C ASN A 506 -10.13 -39.53 -14.99
N PRO A 507 -9.26 -39.40 -16.01
CA PRO A 507 -8.53 -38.18 -16.27
C PRO A 507 -9.48 -37.03 -16.59
N ASP A 508 -9.19 -35.82 -16.09
CA ASP A 508 -9.96 -34.59 -16.37
C ASP A 508 -11.46 -34.66 -16.01
N ALA A 509 -11.81 -35.46 -15.01
CA ALA A 509 -13.21 -35.71 -14.62
C ALA A 509 -13.93 -34.48 -14.04
N GLY A 510 -13.21 -33.43 -13.62
CA GLY A 510 -13.82 -32.23 -13.03
C GLY A 510 -12.95 -30.98 -13.15
N LYS A 511 -13.61 -29.82 -13.07
CA LYS A 511 -13.01 -28.48 -12.94
C LYS A 511 -13.43 -27.88 -11.61
N GLU A 512 -12.50 -27.22 -10.94
CA GLU A 512 -12.77 -26.45 -9.73
C GLU A 512 -12.02 -25.13 -9.77
N SER A 513 -12.60 -24.07 -9.21
CA SER A 513 -11.91 -22.79 -9.06
C SER A 513 -10.65 -22.95 -8.21
N ILE A 514 -9.53 -22.38 -8.66
CA ILE A 514 -8.27 -22.41 -7.91
C ILE A 514 -8.47 -21.77 -6.53
N LEU A 515 -9.15 -20.61 -6.50
CA LEU A 515 -9.66 -19.98 -5.28
C LEU A 515 -11.16 -19.77 -5.44
N SER A 516 -11.97 -20.41 -4.60
CA SER A 516 -13.40 -20.16 -4.52
C SER A 516 -13.69 -18.84 -3.80
N VAL A 517 -14.93 -18.36 -3.88
CA VAL A 517 -15.42 -17.22 -3.07
C VAL A 517 -15.17 -17.46 -1.58
N ALA A 518 -15.40 -18.69 -1.11
CA ALA A 518 -15.17 -19.06 0.29
C ALA A 518 -13.69 -18.99 0.68
N ASP A 519 -12.77 -19.36 -0.22
CA ASP A 519 -11.33 -19.24 0.03
C ASP A 519 -10.88 -17.77 0.09
N LEU A 520 -11.45 -16.92 -0.77
CA LEU A 520 -11.11 -15.50 -0.85
C LEU A 520 -11.67 -14.71 0.34
N SER A 521 -12.93 -14.94 0.73
CA SER A 521 -13.50 -14.33 1.95
C SER A 521 -12.75 -14.80 3.21
N ALA A 522 -12.37 -16.09 3.26
CA ALA A 522 -11.58 -16.64 4.36
C ALA A 522 -10.05 -16.45 4.20
N LEU A 523 -9.61 -15.52 3.33
CA LEU A 523 -8.19 -15.29 3.08
C LEU A 523 -7.50 -14.81 4.38
N PRO A 524 -6.48 -15.49 4.89
CA PRO A 524 -5.87 -15.13 6.17
C PRO A 524 -5.08 -13.81 6.12
N ILE A 525 -5.04 -13.08 7.24
CA ILE A 525 -4.15 -11.92 7.40
C ILE A 525 -2.72 -12.31 7.05
N GLY A 526 -2.04 -11.45 6.29
CA GLY A 526 -0.69 -11.71 5.80
C GLY A 526 -0.65 -12.52 4.51
N ARG A 527 -1.80 -12.77 3.88
CA ARG A 527 -1.91 -13.29 2.51
C ARG A 527 -2.66 -12.30 1.63
N ALA A 528 -2.23 -12.23 0.38
CA ALA A 528 -2.89 -11.49 -0.68
C ALA A 528 -2.75 -12.23 -2.00
N VAL A 529 -3.63 -11.95 -2.95
CA VAL A 529 -3.54 -12.44 -4.32
C VAL A 529 -3.12 -11.29 -5.22
N VAL A 530 -2.04 -11.49 -5.96
CA VAL A 530 -1.56 -10.55 -6.97
C VAL A 530 -1.98 -11.05 -8.34
N LYS A 531 -2.70 -10.22 -9.09
CA LYS A 531 -3.01 -10.47 -10.49
C LYS A 531 -2.41 -9.35 -11.33
N ARG A 532 -1.49 -9.71 -12.20
CA ARG A 532 -0.91 -8.78 -13.16
C ARG A 532 -1.47 -9.04 -14.56
N SER A 533 -1.68 -7.99 -15.35
CA SER A 533 -2.17 -8.13 -16.72
C SER A 533 -1.23 -9.00 -17.56
N GLY A 534 -1.80 -9.94 -18.31
CA GLY A 534 -1.04 -10.91 -19.12
C GLY A 534 -0.38 -12.06 -18.35
N ALA A 535 -0.43 -12.09 -17.01
CA ALA A 535 0.13 -13.18 -16.20
C ALA A 535 -0.95 -13.87 -15.34
N PRO A 536 -0.82 -15.17 -15.02
CA PRO A 536 -1.69 -15.83 -14.05
C PRO A 536 -1.64 -15.16 -12.67
N ALA A 537 -2.69 -15.32 -11.87
CA ALA A 537 -2.69 -14.85 -10.48
C ALA A 537 -1.63 -15.61 -9.66
N THR A 538 -1.07 -14.99 -8.63
CA THR A 538 -0.18 -15.65 -7.67
C THR A 538 -0.49 -15.22 -6.24
N MET A 539 -0.39 -16.15 -5.30
CA MET A 539 -0.58 -15.86 -3.88
C MET A 539 0.73 -15.44 -3.24
N ILE A 540 0.69 -14.35 -2.49
CA ILE A 540 1.83 -13.78 -1.77
C ILE A 540 1.60 -13.80 -0.27
N LYS A 541 2.71 -13.91 0.47
CA LYS A 541 2.84 -13.48 1.85
C LYS A 541 3.23 -12.01 1.85
N THR A 542 2.48 -11.20 2.59
CA THR A 542 2.82 -9.78 2.78
C THR A 542 3.89 -9.67 3.88
N GLN A 543 4.75 -8.66 3.77
CA GLN A 543 5.82 -8.41 4.73
C GLN A 543 5.52 -7.13 5.48
N GLN A 544 5.47 -7.19 6.81
CA GLN A 544 5.35 -5.97 7.61
C GLN A 544 6.67 -5.21 7.58
N TRP A 545 6.60 -3.87 7.65
CA TRP A 545 7.79 -3.02 7.69
C TRP A 545 8.80 -3.43 8.77
N LYS A 546 8.32 -3.95 9.91
CA LYS A 546 9.15 -4.41 11.04
C LYS A 546 10.00 -5.64 10.73
N ASP A 547 9.57 -6.44 9.76
CA ASP A 547 10.26 -7.65 9.29
C ASP A 547 11.06 -7.37 8.01
N GLY A 548 11.11 -6.11 7.57
CA GLY A 548 11.74 -5.65 6.34
C GLY A 548 12.95 -4.73 6.59
N ARG A 549 13.52 -4.23 5.49
CA ARG A 549 14.73 -3.37 5.52
C ARG A 549 14.52 -2.01 6.19
N HIS A 550 13.28 -1.61 6.40
CA HIS A 550 12.91 -0.28 6.94
C HIS A 550 12.61 -0.30 8.43
N ALA A 551 12.77 -1.45 9.10
CA ALA A 551 12.40 -1.60 10.50
C ALA A 551 13.03 -0.52 11.40
N ASP A 552 14.34 -0.28 11.25
CA ASP A 552 15.05 0.70 12.06
C ASP A 552 14.54 2.13 11.84
N SER A 553 14.40 2.53 10.58
CA SER A 553 13.90 3.84 10.18
C SER A 553 12.51 4.13 10.74
N VAL A 554 11.63 3.12 10.71
CA VAL A 554 10.27 3.26 11.24
C VAL A 554 10.27 3.31 12.76
N TRP A 555 11.04 2.46 13.44
CA TRP A 555 11.11 2.50 14.92
C TRP A 555 11.65 3.83 15.46
N LEU A 556 12.68 4.38 14.81
CA LEU A 556 13.21 5.70 15.16
C LEU A 556 12.16 6.79 14.97
N SER A 557 11.43 6.77 13.84
CA SER A 557 10.35 7.73 13.56
C SER A 557 9.22 7.62 14.58
N LEU A 558 8.72 6.41 14.83
CA LEU A 558 7.68 6.16 15.83
C LEU A 558 8.11 6.59 17.23
N ASN A 559 9.39 6.43 17.61
CA ASN A 559 9.83 6.88 18.94
C ASN A 559 9.76 8.41 19.13
N ILE A 560 9.76 9.19 18.05
CA ILE A 560 9.58 10.65 18.10
C ILE A 560 8.08 11.00 18.09
N TYR A 561 7.32 10.41 17.17
CA TYR A 561 5.97 10.89 16.83
C TYR A 561 4.82 10.08 17.47
N ASP A 562 5.05 8.80 17.79
CA ASP A 562 4.11 7.90 18.50
C ASP A 562 4.87 7.03 19.53
N PRO A 563 5.45 7.64 20.59
CA PRO A 563 6.32 6.93 21.52
C PRO A 563 5.54 5.87 22.30
N SER A 564 6.03 4.63 22.23
CA SER A 564 5.55 3.47 22.98
C SER A 564 6.74 2.80 23.67
N GLU A 565 6.49 1.98 24.69
CA GLU A 565 7.57 1.22 25.34
C GLU A 565 8.35 0.37 24.33
N LYS A 566 7.65 -0.16 23.33
CA LYS A 566 8.28 -0.93 22.26
C LYS A 566 9.14 -0.08 21.33
N SER A 567 8.68 1.11 20.92
CA SER A 567 9.51 1.97 20.06
C SER A 567 10.74 2.50 20.79
N LYS A 568 10.64 2.75 22.10
CA LYS A 568 11.80 3.08 22.96
C LYS A 568 12.80 1.92 23.03
N GLU A 569 12.34 0.71 23.33
CA GLU A 569 13.17 -0.49 23.42
C GLU A 569 13.92 -0.75 22.11
N MET A 570 13.20 -0.75 20.99
CA MET A 570 13.79 -0.99 19.68
C MET A 570 14.75 0.13 19.28
N THR A 571 14.44 1.38 19.60
CA THR A 571 15.32 2.53 19.35
C THR A 571 16.61 2.45 20.14
N ALA A 572 16.55 2.13 21.45
CA ALA A 572 17.74 1.92 22.26
C ALA A 572 18.65 0.84 21.64
N ALA A 573 18.07 -0.29 21.24
CA ALA A 573 18.80 -1.37 20.58
C ALA A 573 19.41 -0.97 19.22
N ILE A 574 18.80 -0.03 18.50
CA ILE A 574 19.35 0.52 17.23
C ILE A 574 20.54 1.43 17.52
N LEU A 575 20.44 2.29 18.54
CA LEU A 575 21.47 3.28 18.89
C LEU A 575 22.75 2.63 19.45
N GLU A 576 22.65 1.44 20.05
CA GLU A 576 23.81 0.68 20.56
C GLU A 576 24.59 -0.05 19.47
N ARG A 577 24.10 -0.10 18.22
CA ARG A 577 24.79 -0.80 17.13
C ARG A 577 26.02 -0.01 16.69
N LYS A 578 27.09 -0.72 16.29
CA LYS A 578 28.37 -0.11 15.88
C LYS A 578 28.24 0.78 14.63
N ASP A 579 27.27 0.51 13.76
CA ASP A 579 27.02 1.23 12.53
C ASP A 579 26.04 2.41 12.70
N ALA A 580 25.49 2.60 13.90
CA ALA A 580 24.46 3.61 14.18
C ALA A 580 24.88 5.02 13.75
N ASP A 581 26.11 5.43 14.05
CA ASP A 581 26.60 6.79 13.71
C ASP A 581 26.81 7.03 12.20
N THR A 582 26.86 5.96 11.40
CA THR A 582 26.96 6.06 9.93
C THR A 582 25.60 6.04 9.25
N ASN A 583 24.52 5.70 9.96
CA ASN A 583 23.18 5.68 9.42
C ASN A 583 22.58 7.10 9.44
N PRO A 584 22.25 7.68 8.28
CA PRO A 584 21.77 9.07 8.22
C PRO A 584 20.43 9.27 8.93
N VAL A 585 19.60 8.23 9.07
CA VAL A 585 18.34 8.29 9.82
C VAL A 585 18.60 8.34 11.33
N VAL A 586 19.64 7.65 11.82
CA VAL A 586 20.07 7.74 13.22
C VAL A 586 20.65 9.12 13.50
N VAL A 587 21.45 9.67 12.60
CA VAL A 587 21.98 11.04 12.73
C VAL A 587 20.84 12.05 12.80
N ALA A 588 19.85 11.94 11.91
CA ALA A 588 18.65 12.80 11.95
C ALA A 588 17.85 12.61 13.24
N TYR A 589 17.67 11.38 13.71
CA TYR A 589 17.00 11.08 14.98
C TYR A 589 17.71 11.77 16.16
N LYS A 590 19.05 11.67 16.25
CA LYS A 590 19.84 12.30 17.32
C LYS A 590 19.78 13.83 17.26
N ALA A 591 19.62 14.41 16.06
CA ALA A 591 19.51 15.85 15.87
C ALA A 591 18.12 16.40 16.26
N GLN A 592 17.08 15.56 16.28
CA GLN A 592 15.77 15.96 16.77
C GLN A 592 15.79 15.96 18.30
N ALA A 593 15.93 17.16 18.90
CA ALA A 593 15.53 17.35 20.28
C ALA A 593 14.06 16.94 20.43
N PRO A 594 13.64 16.26 21.51
CA PRO A 594 12.26 15.82 21.66
C PRO A 594 11.33 17.01 21.48
N ALA A 595 10.44 16.94 20.48
CA ALA A 595 9.43 17.95 20.28
C ALA A 595 8.61 18.07 21.57
N PRO A 596 8.28 19.29 22.04
CA PRO A 596 7.44 19.44 23.21
C PRO A 596 6.12 18.72 22.96
N THR A 597 5.79 17.84 23.90
CA THR A 597 4.60 17.01 23.89
C THR A 597 3.36 17.88 23.62
N LEU A 598 2.43 17.36 22.81
CA LEU A 598 1.16 17.96 22.35
C LEU A 598 0.28 18.60 23.45
N ALA A 599 0.64 18.48 24.72
CA ALA A 599 -0.04 19.11 25.86
C ALA A 599 0.16 20.64 25.97
N VAL A 600 1.12 21.24 25.27
CA VAL A 600 1.47 22.67 25.46
C VAL A 600 0.83 23.63 24.44
N GLN A 601 0.26 23.13 23.33
CA GLN A 601 -0.30 24.01 22.29
C GLN A 601 -1.81 24.28 22.45
N ALA A 602 -2.57 23.39 23.08
CA ALA A 602 -4.00 23.62 23.33
C ALA A 602 -4.26 24.78 24.32
N SER A 603 -3.31 25.07 25.21
CA SER A 603 -3.44 26.15 26.20
C SER A 603 -3.16 27.55 25.66
N ARG A 604 -2.41 27.68 24.55
CA ARG A 604 -2.06 29.02 24.00
C ARG A 604 -3.21 29.73 23.29
N TRP A 605 -4.21 28.99 22.80
CA TRP A 605 -5.35 29.58 22.09
C TRP A 605 -6.43 30.15 23.02
N ILE A 606 -6.54 29.64 24.25
CA ILE A 606 -7.48 30.19 25.25
C ILE A 606 -6.90 31.47 25.89
N THR A 607 -5.57 31.61 25.98
CA THR A 607 -4.96 32.79 26.60
C THR A 607 -4.77 33.96 25.62
N ALA A 608 -4.58 33.70 24.33
CA ALA A 608 -4.38 34.78 23.33
C ALA A 608 -5.68 35.51 22.95
N ALA A 609 -6.85 34.91 23.15
CA ALA A 609 -8.15 35.56 22.92
C ALA A 609 -8.72 36.28 24.16
N GLY A 610 -8.00 36.24 25.29
CA GLY A 610 -8.40 36.89 26.55
C GLY A 610 -7.63 38.17 26.88
N ASN A 611 -6.72 38.61 25.99
CA ASN A 611 -5.90 39.81 26.15
C ASN A 611 -5.76 40.55 24.80
N GLU A 612 -6.89 40.93 24.20
CA GLU A 612 -7.00 42.13 23.35
C GLU A 612 -8.36 42.80 23.60
#